data_AF-A0A7C4JMN2-F1
#
_entry.id   AF-A0A7C4JMN2-F1
#
_cell.length_a   1.000
_cell.length_b   1.000
_cell.length_c   1.000
_cell.angle_alpha   90.00
_cell.angle_beta   90.00
_cell.angle_gamma   90.00
#
_symmetry.space_group_name_H-M   'P 1'
#
loop_
_entity.id
_entity.type
_entity.pdbx_description
1 polymer ?
#
loop_
_entity_poly.entity_id
_entity_poly.type
_entity_poly.pdbx_seq_one_letter_code
_entity_poly.pdbx_strand_id
1 'polypeptide(L)'
;MRKRSVKPESRVLALTYLNGMYYAMVFRKNFLEEFQVIDESEIIDIGDILDQLNTRDEISYYILCGENKYSFIVPGLNILEGSEYLIQKYNYCRNLVMVAECFDKIRISGFTNTCSGFELW
;
A
#
# COMPACT_ATOMS: atom_id res chain seq x y z
N MET A 1 -26.14 13.50 -5.25
CA MET A 1 -24.72 13.08 -5.40
C MET A 1 -24.61 11.61 -5.07
N ARG A 2 -24.21 10.76 -6.03
CA ARG A 2 -23.98 9.33 -5.76
C ARG A 2 -22.62 9.17 -5.08
N LYS A 3 -22.61 8.76 -3.81
CA LYS A 3 -21.41 8.19 -3.17
C LYS A 3 -21.02 6.95 -3.97
N ARG A 4 -19.90 6.99 -4.70
CA ARG A 4 -19.29 5.76 -5.22
C ARG A 4 -18.59 5.08 -4.04
N SER A 5 -19.37 4.31 -3.27
CA SER A 5 -18.78 3.37 -2.33
C SER A 5 -17.89 2.42 -3.11
N VAL A 6 -16.71 2.13 -2.59
CA VAL A 6 -15.86 1.03 -3.11
C VAL A 6 -16.75 -0.21 -3.24
N LYS A 7 -16.86 -0.79 -4.45
CA LYS A 7 -17.69 -1.98 -4.62
C LYS A 7 -17.14 -3.08 -3.69
N PRO A 8 -17.97 -3.88 -3.01
CA PRO A 8 -17.53 -4.89 -2.04
C PRO A 8 -16.52 -5.92 -2.57
N GLU A 9 -16.36 -6.05 -3.89
CA GLU A 9 -15.41 -6.96 -4.54
C GLU A 9 -14.16 -6.28 -5.09
N SER A 10 -14.04 -4.97 -4.96
CA SER A 10 -12.89 -4.21 -5.47
C SER A 10 -11.65 -4.47 -4.63
N ARG A 11 -10.49 -4.66 -5.28
CA ARG A 11 -9.21 -4.66 -4.57
C ARG A 11 -8.67 -3.25 -4.42
N VAL A 12 -8.08 -2.99 -3.25
CA VAL A 12 -7.44 -1.72 -2.89
C VAL A 12 -5.96 -1.97 -2.74
N LEU A 13 -5.17 -1.21 -3.48
CA LEU A 13 -3.72 -1.18 -3.38
C LEU A 13 -3.29 -0.08 -2.40
N ALA A 14 -2.61 -0.44 -1.33
CA ALA A 14 -1.93 0.50 -0.45
C ALA A 14 -0.43 0.51 -0.77
N LEU A 15 0.13 1.71 -0.95
CA LEU A 15 1.52 1.91 -1.34
C LEU A 15 2.23 2.85 -0.37
N THR A 16 3.47 2.54 -0.03
CA THR A 16 4.38 3.49 0.61
C THR A 16 5.78 3.31 0.04
N TYR A 17 6.56 4.39 0.09
CA TYR A 17 7.98 4.39 -0.23
C TYR A 17 8.75 4.71 1.05
N LEU A 18 9.75 3.89 1.37
CA LEU A 18 10.60 4.08 2.55
C LEU A 18 12.00 3.53 2.27
N ASN A 19 13.02 4.36 2.46
CA ASN A 19 14.44 4.00 2.40
C ASN A 19 14.87 3.25 1.14
N GLY A 20 14.42 3.73 -0.02
CA GLY A 20 14.76 3.16 -1.32
C GLY A 20 13.93 1.94 -1.71
N MET A 21 12.86 1.63 -0.96
CA MET A 21 11.99 0.49 -1.24
C MET A 21 10.53 0.93 -1.34
N TYR A 22 9.83 0.37 -2.32
CA TYR A 22 8.38 0.42 -2.40
C TYR A 22 7.77 -0.78 -1.69
N TYR A 23 6.76 -0.52 -0.87
CA TYR A 23 5.97 -1.53 -0.20
C TYR A 23 4.54 -1.45 -0.72
N ALA A 24 4.06 -2.57 -1.26
CA ALA A 24 2.74 -2.69 -1.86
C ALA A 24 1.92 -3.77 -1.16
N MET A 25 0.74 -3.40 -0.67
CA MET A 25 -0.23 -4.34 -0.10
C MET A 25 -1.54 -4.26 -0.85
N VAL A 26 -2.06 -5.40 -1.31
CA VAL A 26 -3.37 -5.49 -1.95
C VAL A 26 -4.36 -6.11 -0.98
N PHE A 27 -5.47 -5.40 -0.77
CA PHE A 27 -6.54 -5.83 0.13
C PHE A 27 -7.82 -6.14 -0.63
N ARG A 28 -8.50 -7.23 -0.22
CA ARG A 28 -9.86 -7.57 -0.64
C ARG A 28 -10.74 -7.75 0.58
N LYS A 29 -11.80 -6.95 0.71
CA LYS A 29 -12.69 -6.97 1.90
C LYS A 29 -11.92 -6.89 3.23
N ASN A 30 -10.91 -6.03 3.29
CA ASN A 30 -10.00 -5.85 4.44
C ASN A 30 -9.10 -7.04 4.80
N PHE A 31 -9.07 -8.08 3.97
CA PHE A 31 -8.09 -9.16 4.06
C PHE A 31 -6.88 -8.80 3.19
N LEU A 32 -5.67 -8.96 3.72
CA LEU A 32 -4.43 -8.81 2.99
C LEU A 32 -4.27 -10.02 2.05
N GLU A 33 -4.39 -9.79 0.75
CA GLU A 33 -4.33 -10.84 -0.27
C GLU A 33 -2.92 -10.98 -0.86
N GLU A 34 -2.22 -9.87 -1.04
CA GLU A 34 -0.88 -9.85 -1.63
C GLU A 34 -0.03 -8.78 -0.96
N PHE A 35 1.26 -9.08 -0.77
CA PHE A 35 2.26 -8.16 -0.28
C PHE A 35 3.53 -8.29 -1.12
N GLN A 36 4.06 -7.15 -1.57
CA GLN A 36 5.30 -7.06 -2.32
C GLN A 36 6.21 -5.98 -1.74
N VAL A 37 7.50 -6.25 -1.81
CA VAL A 37 8.57 -5.30 -1.49
C VAL A 37 9.45 -5.20 -2.72
N ILE A 38 9.61 -3.99 -3.24
CA ILE A 38 10.27 -3.76 -4.53
C ILE A 38 11.35 -2.71 -4.33
N ASP A 39 12.55 -3.00 -4.80
CA ASP A 39 13.66 -2.06 -4.75
C ASP A 39 13.42 -0.92 -5.75
N GLU A 40 13.71 0.33 -5.37
CA GLU A 40 13.54 1.48 -6.25
C GLU A 40 14.35 1.37 -7.54
N SER A 41 15.48 0.67 -7.51
CA SER A 41 16.34 0.47 -8.69
C SER A 41 15.70 -0.42 -9.75
N GLU A 42 14.68 -1.19 -9.40
CA GLU A 42 13.91 -2.04 -10.31
C GLU A 42 12.68 -1.32 -10.88
N ILE A 43 12.39 -0.09 -10.42
CA ILE A 43 11.21 0.69 -10.79
C ILE A 43 11.60 1.84 -11.72
N ILE A 44 11.04 1.85 -12.93
CA ILE A 44 11.15 2.96 -13.88
C ILE A 44 9.95 3.89 -13.70
N ASP A 45 8.76 3.32 -13.51
CA ASP A 45 7.51 4.03 -13.19
C ASP A 45 6.69 3.24 -12.15
N ILE A 46 5.80 3.93 -11.42
CA ILE A 46 4.90 3.31 -10.45
C ILE A 46 3.96 2.27 -11.08
N GLY A 47 3.75 2.35 -12.40
CA GLY A 47 3.10 1.29 -13.18
C GLY A 47 3.81 -0.06 -13.08
N ASP A 48 5.14 -0.08 -12.99
CA ASP A 48 5.95 -1.31 -12.87
C ASP A 48 5.65 -2.05 -11.57
N ILE A 49 5.26 -1.33 -10.50
CA ILE A 49 4.76 -1.95 -9.26
C ILE A 49 3.52 -2.79 -9.55
N LEU A 50 2.61 -2.30 -10.40
CA LEU A 50 1.41 -3.05 -10.77
C LEU A 50 1.74 -4.29 -11.59
N ASP A 51 2.73 -4.19 -12.49
CA ASP A 51 3.19 -5.31 -13.32
C ASP A 51 3.77 -6.46 -12.48
N GLN A 52 4.25 -6.20 -11.26
CA GLN A 52 4.74 -7.22 -10.34
C GLN A 52 3.67 -7.86 -9.44
N LEU A 53 2.42 -7.36 -9.47
CA LEU A 53 1.33 -7.88 -8.66
C LEU A 53 0.53 -8.95 -9.40
N ASN A 54 0.37 -10.12 -8.78
CA ASN A 54 -0.47 -11.21 -9.31
C ASN A 54 -1.94 -10.81 -9.40
N THR A 55 -2.37 -9.85 -8.58
CA THR A 55 -3.76 -9.38 -8.50
C THR A 55 -4.04 -8.12 -9.34
N ARG A 56 -3.09 -7.67 -10.18
CA ARG A 56 -3.15 -6.40 -10.94
C ARG A 56 -4.50 -6.11 -11.56
N ASP A 57 -5.00 -7.03 -12.38
CA ASP A 57 -6.19 -6.82 -13.22
C ASP A 57 -7.48 -6.63 -12.40
N GLU A 58 -7.42 -6.94 -11.10
CA GLU A 58 -8.54 -6.85 -10.19
C GLU A 58 -8.44 -5.66 -9.22
N ILE A 59 -7.34 -4.91 -9.26
CA ILE A 59 -7.13 -3.69 -8.48
C ILE A 59 -7.96 -2.56 -9.12
N SER A 60 -8.80 -1.93 -8.32
CA SER A 60 -9.67 -0.84 -8.79
C SER A 60 -9.32 0.51 -8.19
N TYR A 61 -8.67 0.51 -7.02
CA TYR A 61 -8.37 1.70 -6.24
C TYR A 61 -6.97 1.63 -5.66
N TYR A 62 -6.37 2.79 -5.42
CA TYR A 62 -5.11 2.89 -4.70
C TYR A 62 -5.13 3.95 -3.61
N ILE A 63 -4.23 3.78 -2.64
CA ILE A 63 -4.00 4.67 -1.50
C ILE A 63 -2.50 4.83 -1.31
N LEU A 64 -2.04 6.07 -1.16
CA LEU A 64 -0.66 6.40 -0.83
C LEU A 64 -0.53 6.72 0.67
N CYS A 65 0.35 5.99 1.36
CA CYS A 65 0.41 5.94 2.81
C CYS A 65 1.39 6.92 3.45
N GLY A 66 2.45 7.32 2.76
CA GLY A 66 3.37 8.40 3.18
C GLY A 66 3.18 9.72 2.44
N GLU A 67 2.37 9.73 1.38
CA GLU A 67 2.28 10.82 0.42
C GLU A 67 0.88 11.45 0.37
N ASN A 68 0.77 12.63 -0.24
CA ASN A 68 -0.51 13.15 -0.68
C ASN A 68 -1.03 12.27 -1.82
N LYS A 69 -2.33 11.92 -1.85
CA LYS A 69 -2.92 11.10 -2.92
C LYS A 69 -2.82 11.74 -4.32
N TYR A 70 -2.56 13.03 -4.39
CA TYR A 70 -2.32 13.76 -5.64
C TYR A 70 -0.84 13.93 -5.98
N SER A 71 0.09 13.49 -5.11
CA SER A 71 1.53 13.48 -5.42
C SER A 71 1.81 12.57 -6.62
N PHE A 72 1.03 11.49 -6.77
CA PHE A 72 1.23 10.49 -7.83
C PHE A 72 -0.12 9.95 -8.33
N ILE A 73 -0.22 9.78 -9.65
CA ILE A 73 -1.36 9.15 -10.32
C ILE A 73 -0.90 7.79 -10.81
N VAL A 74 -1.57 6.73 -10.34
CA VAL A 74 -1.31 5.37 -10.82
C VAL A 74 -2.21 5.10 -12.03
N PRO A 75 -1.65 4.88 -13.24
CA PRO A 75 -2.45 4.65 -14.44
C PRO A 75 -3.40 3.46 -14.27
N GLY A 76 -4.63 3.59 -14.78
CA GLY A 76 -5.63 2.52 -14.75
C GLY A 76 -6.37 2.35 -13.41
N LEU A 77 -5.93 3.03 -12.33
CA LEU A 77 -6.57 2.93 -11.02
C LEU A 77 -7.34 4.19 -10.64
N ASN A 78 -8.38 4.03 -9.82
CA ASN A 78 -9.18 5.15 -9.32
C ASN A 78 -8.64 5.70 -8.00
N ILE A 79 -8.66 7.02 -7.86
CA ILE A 79 -8.39 7.70 -6.59
C ILE A 79 -9.64 7.67 -5.71
N LEU A 80 -9.50 7.33 -4.43
CA LEU A 80 -10.57 7.45 -3.44
C LEU A 80 -10.77 8.92 -3.02
N GLU A 81 -12.02 9.35 -2.95
CA GLU A 81 -12.40 10.73 -2.65
C GLU A 81 -13.23 10.89 -1.36
N GLY A 82 -13.27 12.12 -0.85
CA GLY A 82 -14.08 12.49 0.30
C GLY A 82 -13.62 11.89 1.63
N SER A 83 -14.56 11.81 2.59
CA SER A 83 -14.31 11.31 3.95
C SER A 83 -13.99 9.80 3.99
N GLU A 84 -14.44 9.05 2.99
CA GLU A 84 -14.16 7.61 2.87
C GLU A 84 -12.67 7.35 2.68
N TYR A 85 -11.98 8.21 1.92
CA TYR A 85 -10.52 8.13 1.77
C TYR A 85 -9.78 8.20 3.11
N LEU A 86 -10.19 9.08 4.04
CA LEU A 86 -9.51 9.22 5.33
C LEU A 86 -9.63 7.95 6.18
N ILE A 87 -10.82 7.36 6.22
CA ILE A 87 -11.09 6.11 6.96
C ILE A 87 -10.29 4.96 6.34
N GLN A 88 -10.34 4.81 5.02
CA GLN A 88 -9.63 3.75 4.33
C GLN A 88 -8.10 3.93 4.41
N LYS A 89 -7.60 5.17 4.27
CA LYS A 89 -6.19 5.49 4.46
C LYS A 89 -5.73 5.06 5.85
N TYR A 90 -6.47 5.41 6.89
CA TYR A 90 -6.14 4.97 8.25
C TYR A 90 -6.07 3.44 8.36
N ASN A 91 -7.10 2.73 7.86
CA ASN A 91 -7.20 1.27 7.97
C ASN A 91 -6.09 0.53 7.23
N TYR A 92 -5.78 0.92 5.99
CA TYR A 92 -4.83 0.19 5.15
C TYR A 92 -3.39 0.65 5.39
N CYS A 93 -3.16 1.94 5.63
CA CYS A 93 -1.80 2.47 5.75
C CYS A 93 -1.15 2.16 7.09
N ARG A 94 -1.93 2.03 8.17
CA ARG A 94 -1.38 1.70 9.48
C ARG A 94 -0.53 0.43 9.42
N ASN A 95 -1.11 -0.66 8.91
CA ASN A 95 -0.41 -1.95 8.85
C ASN A 95 0.75 -1.92 7.86
N LEU A 96 0.57 -1.26 6.71
CA LEU A 96 1.61 -1.14 5.70
C LEU A 96 2.85 -0.41 6.24
N VAL A 97 2.66 0.76 6.87
CA VAL A 97 3.77 1.54 7.42
C VAL A 97 4.47 0.76 8.52
N MET A 98 3.72 0.10 9.41
CA MET A 98 4.31 -0.75 10.45
C MET A 98 5.17 -1.89 9.88
N VAL A 99 4.69 -2.57 8.84
CA VAL A 99 5.45 -3.62 8.17
C VAL A 99 6.68 -3.04 7.47
N ALA A 100 6.54 -1.93 6.74
CA ALA A 100 7.66 -1.27 6.06
C ALA A 100 8.77 -0.86 7.02
N GLU A 101 8.42 -0.20 8.14
CA GLU A 101 9.39 0.18 9.18
C GLU A 101 10.06 -1.04 9.83
N CYS A 102 9.33 -2.14 10.01
CA CYS A 102 9.87 -3.38 10.53
C CYS A 102 10.90 -4.00 9.57
N PHE A 103 10.56 -4.14 8.29
CA PHE A 103 11.46 -4.67 7.27
C PHE A 103 12.73 -3.83 7.14
N ASP A 104 12.57 -2.52 7.15
CA ASP A 104 13.71 -1.61 7.06
C ASP A 104 14.63 -1.72 8.28
N LYS A 105 14.09 -1.83 9.50
CA LYS A 105 14.89 -2.10 10.71
C LYS A 105 15.69 -3.38 10.59
N ILE A 106 15.08 -4.47 10.14
CA ILE A 106 15.78 -5.76 9.94
C ILE A 106 16.92 -5.61 8.93
N ARG A 107 16.67 -4.90 7.82
CA ARG A 107 17.68 -4.67 6.78
C ARG A 107 18.87 -3.88 7.31
N ILE A 108 18.63 -2.79 8.05
CA ILE A 108 19.68 -1.90 8.56
C ILE A 108 20.47 -2.55 9.71
N SER A 109 19.81 -3.29 10.61
CA SER A 109 20.47 -3.85 11.79
C SER A 109 21.14 -5.21 11.58
N GLY A 110 20.92 -5.85 10.42
CA GLY A 110 21.15 -7.28 10.26
C GLY A 110 20.12 -8.11 11.05
N PHE A 111 20.02 -9.40 10.71
CA PHE A 111 18.99 -10.39 11.12
C PHE A 111 18.77 -10.62 12.64
N THR A 112 19.32 -9.79 13.53
CA THR A 112 19.26 -9.97 14.98
C THR A 112 18.04 -9.36 15.66
N ASN A 113 17.25 -8.51 14.98
CA ASN A 113 16.06 -7.90 15.55
C ASN A 113 14.78 -8.63 15.12
N THR A 114 14.11 -9.29 16.07
CA THR A 114 12.72 -9.68 15.93
C THR A 114 11.85 -8.43 16.04
N CYS A 115 10.96 -8.18 15.07
CA CYS A 115 9.91 -7.18 15.19
C CYS A 115 8.85 -7.63 16.20
N SER A 116 9.20 -7.62 17.49
CA SER A 116 8.30 -7.92 18.60
C SER A 116 8.05 -6.64 19.38
N GLY A 117 6.80 -6.16 19.38
CA GLY A 117 6.36 -5.07 20.25
C GLY A 117 5.79 -3.84 19.54
N PHE A 118 4.74 -4.00 18.74
CA PHE A 118 3.88 -2.87 18.40
C PHE A 118 2.49 -3.11 19.00
N GLU A 119 2.19 -2.37 20.07
CA GLU A 119 0.86 -2.32 20.64
C GLU A 119 -0.07 -1.60 19.65
N LEU A 120 -1.16 -2.30 19.32
CA LEU A 120 -2.24 -1.77 18.52
C LEU A 120 -3.07 -0.79 19.38
N TRP A 121 -2.62 0.47 19.49
CA TRP A 121 -3.44 1.55 20.05
C TRP A 121 -4.46 2.07 19.03
#